data_AF-A0A4D6HM13-F1
#
_entry.id   AF-A0A4D6HM13-F1
#
_cell.length_a   1.000
_cell.length_b   1.000
_cell.length_c   1.000
_cell.angle_alpha   90.00
_cell.angle_beta   90.00
_cell.angle_gamma   90.00
#
_symmetry.space_group_name_H-M   'P 1'
#
loop_
_entity.id
_entity.type
_entity.pdbx_description
1 polymer ?
#
loop_
_entity_poly.entity_id
_entity_poly.type
_entity_poly.pdbx_seq_one_letter_code
_entity_poly.pdbx_strand_id
1 'polypeptide(L)'
;MSDDCEFCRIVAGDQPVHVLYEDEQTCAFLDRNPAVTGHTLVVPRGHEEDVLTIDEPTASAVFETVRTVAAALETALEPDGFSVFHTSGPLVGDIDHAHVHLVPRTEGDDVALSLSRGQLTGDEATRLAKRIRSAL
;
A
#
# COMPACT_ATOMS: atom_id res chain seq x y z
N MET A 1 -8.54 16.03 8.09
CA MET A 1 -7.85 15.63 9.34
C MET A 1 -8.91 15.10 10.29
N SER A 2 -8.80 13.84 10.66
CA SER A 2 -9.67 13.20 11.67
C SER A 2 -8.82 12.98 12.92
N ASP A 3 -9.24 13.51 14.08
CA ASP A 3 -8.45 13.50 15.31
C ASP A 3 -8.21 12.08 15.86
N ASP A 4 -9.08 11.13 15.49
CA ASP A 4 -8.99 9.72 15.91
C ASP A 4 -8.15 8.86 14.95
N CYS A 5 -7.71 9.41 13.82
CA CYS A 5 -6.94 8.67 12.82
C CYS A 5 -5.44 8.64 13.18
N GLU A 6 -4.89 7.44 13.42
CA GLU A 6 -3.47 7.25 13.78
C GLU A 6 -2.52 7.82 12.71
N PHE A 7 -2.81 7.58 11.42
CA PHE A 7 -1.95 8.02 10.33
C PHE A 7 -2.02 9.53 10.11
N CYS A 8 -3.17 10.17 10.36
CA CYS A 8 -3.27 11.62 10.42
C CYS A 8 -2.33 12.21 11.47
N ARG A 9 -2.27 11.60 12.65
CA ARG A 9 -1.38 12.03 13.74
C ARG A 9 0.09 11.81 13.39
N ILE A 10 0.42 10.71 12.71
CA ILE A 10 1.77 10.47 12.18
C ILE A 10 2.16 11.56 11.18
N VAL A 11 1.31 11.84 10.20
CA VAL A 11 1.55 12.87 9.17
C VAL A 11 1.66 14.28 9.76
N ALA A 12 0.93 14.55 10.84
CA ALA A 12 1.00 15.80 11.60
C ALA A 12 2.26 15.92 12.48
N GLY A 13 3.00 14.82 12.68
CA GLY A 13 4.17 14.77 13.56
C GLY A 13 3.84 14.59 15.05
N ASP A 14 2.59 14.26 15.37
CA ASP A 14 2.11 14.07 16.75
C ASP A 14 2.45 12.68 17.33
N GLN A 15 2.98 11.78 16.50
CA GLN A 15 3.43 10.44 16.90
C GLN A 15 4.82 10.14 16.35
N PRO A 16 5.70 9.53 17.16
CA PRO A 16 7.04 9.17 16.72
C PRO A 16 6.98 7.95 15.78
N VAL A 17 7.46 8.13 14.56
CA VAL A 17 7.72 7.06 13.59
C VAL A 17 9.07 7.25 12.93
N HIS A 18 9.55 6.21 12.26
CA HIS A 18 10.75 6.28 11.43
C HIS A 18 10.37 6.65 10.00
N VAL A 19 10.30 7.96 9.72
CA VAL A 19 10.03 8.49 8.37
C VAL A 19 11.21 8.18 7.44
N LEU A 20 10.89 7.65 6.25
CA LEU A 20 11.85 7.35 5.19
C LEU A 20 11.83 8.41 4.09
N TYR A 21 10.64 8.95 3.80
CA TYR A 21 10.42 9.95 2.77
C TYR A 21 9.17 10.76 3.11
N GLU A 22 9.20 12.07 2.84
CA GLU A 22 8.00 12.90 2.87
C GLU A 22 8.11 14.02 1.83
N ASP A 23 6.97 14.40 1.26
CA ASP A 23 6.83 15.55 0.39
C ASP A 23 5.54 16.32 0.73
N GLU A 24 5.06 17.17 -0.18
CA GLU A 24 3.84 17.95 0.02
C GLU A 24 2.55 17.10 0.02
N GLN A 25 2.56 15.93 -0.63
CA GLN A 25 1.35 15.11 -0.85
C GLN A 25 1.35 13.79 -0.09
N THR A 26 2.52 13.25 0.24
CA THR A 26 2.67 11.89 0.77
C THR A 26 3.70 11.81 1.90
N CYS A 27 3.62 10.73 2.66
CA CYS A 27 4.58 10.35 3.68
C CYS A 27 4.80 8.83 3.63
N ALA A 28 6.05 8.40 3.78
CA ALA A 28 6.43 7.01 3.88
C ALA A 28 7.23 6.76 5.15
N PHE A 29 6.84 5.76 5.93
CA PHE A 29 7.45 5.44 7.22
C PHE A 29 7.46 3.94 7.48
N LEU A 30 8.38 3.47 8.32
CA LEU A 30 8.44 2.06 8.71
C LEU A 30 7.18 1.66 9.49
N ASP A 31 6.61 0.51 9.12
CA ASP A 31 5.53 -0.10 9.90
C ASP A 31 6.05 -0.44 11.30
N ARG A 32 5.27 -0.08 12.33
CA ARG A 32 5.58 -0.36 13.73
C ARG A 32 5.57 -1.85 14.04
N ASN A 33 4.74 -2.62 13.34
CA ASN A 33 4.61 -4.07 13.46
C ASN A 33 5.00 -4.71 12.11
N PRO A 34 6.28 -4.65 11.73
CA PRO A 34 6.71 -5.01 10.39
C PRO A 34 6.58 -6.52 10.14
N ALA A 35 6.15 -6.91 8.95
CA ALA A 35 6.18 -8.31 8.52
C ALA A 35 7.62 -8.80 8.31
N VAL A 36 8.49 -7.90 7.86
CA VAL A 36 9.94 -8.10 7.62
C VAL A 36 10.68 -6.77 7.77
N THR A 37 12.00 -6.83 7.93
CA THR A 37 12.87 -5.64 7.93
C THR A 37 12.63 -4.78 6.68
N GLY A 38 12.34 -3.50 6.87
CA GLY A 38 12.06 -2.56 5.78
C GLY A 38 10.59 -2.49 5.35
N HIS A 39 9.67 -3.22 5.99
CA HIS A 39 8.24 -3.05 5.78
C HIS A 39 7.85 -1.58 6.00
N THR A 40 7.36 -0.96 4.94
CA THR A 40 7.05 0.46 4.87
C THR A 40 5.58 0.67 4.51
N LEU A 41 4.96 1.67 5.14
CA LEU A 41 3.65 2.17 4.76
C LEU A 41 3.82 3.50 4.01
N VAL A 42 3.17 3.63 2.86
CA VAL A 42 3.09 4.88 2.09
C VAL A 42 1.66 5.40 2.15
N VAL A 43 1.50 6.64 2.59
CA VAL A 43 0.20 7.27 2.84
C VAL A 43 0.11 8.65 2.18
N PRO A 44 -1.07 9.11 1.75
CA PRO A 44 -1.28 10.53 1.46
C PRO A 44 -1.26 11.34 2.75
N ARG A 45 -0.87 12.61 2.68
CA ARG A 45 -0.93 13.53 3.83
C ARG A 45 -2.37 13.90 4.19
N GLY A 46 -3.23 14.01 3.16
CA GLY A 46 -4.67 14.17 3.35
C GLY A 46 -5.27 12.94 4.01
N HIS A 47 -6.30 13.16 4.84
CA HIS A 47 -7.09 12.04 5.36
C HIS A 47 -8.02 11.56 4.25
N GLU A 48 -7.80 10.33 3.82
CA GLU A 48 -8.56 9.65 2.79
C GLU A 48 -8.79 8.22 3.25
N GLU A 49 -9.96 7.64 3.02
CA GLU A 49 -10.29 6.32 3.60
C GLU A 49 -9.61 5.15 2.83
N ASP A 50 -9.57 5.22 1.50
CA ASP A 50 -9.19 4.09 0.65
C ASP A 50 -8.44 4.55 -0.62
N VAL A 51 -7.31 3.92 -0.93
CA VAL A 51 -6.47 4.19 -2.12
C VAL A 51 -7.24 3.98 -3.43
N LEU A 52 -8.28 3.14 -3.43
CA LEU A 52 -9.10 2.86 -4.60
C LEU A 52 -10.14 3.94 -4.90
N THR A 53 -10.43 4.85 -3.94
CA THR A 53 -11.49 5.85 -4.07
C THR A 53 -11.01 7.29 -3.99
N ILE A 54 -9.74 7.52 -3.67
CA ILE A 54 -9.12 8.86 -3.71
C ILE A 54 -9.04 9.44 -5.12
N ASP A 55 -8.81 10.75 -5.21
CA ASP A 55 -8.61 11.41 -6.49
C ASP A 55 -7.34 10.92 -7.22
N GLU A 56 -7.39 10.98 -8.55
CA GLU A 56 -6.32 10.48 -9.43
C GLU A 56 -4.93 11.12 -9.16
N PRO A 57 -4.82 12.46 -8.97
CA PRO A 57 -3.55 13.07 -8.56
C PRO A 57 -2.98 12.50 -7.27
N THR A 58 -3.81 12.35 -6.23
CA THR A 58 -3.36 11.79 -4.94
C THR A 58 -2.96 10.33 -5.06
N ALA A 59 -3.74 9.50 -5.78
CA ALA A 59 -3.37 8.11 -6.05
C ALA A 59 -2.04 8.00 -6.80
N SER A 60 -1.83 8.86 -7.79
CA SER A 60 -0.59 8.91 -8.57
C SER A 60 0.61 9.25 -7.68
N ALA A 61 0.48 10.28 -6.84
CA ALA A 61 1.53 10.68 -5.91
C ALA A 61 1.90 9.55 -4.94
N VAL A 62 0.92 8.81 -4.39
CA VAL A 62 1.18 7.66 -3.51
C VAL A 62 2.04 6.60 -4.22
N PHE A 63 1.71 6.23 -5.46
CA PHE A 63 2.48 5.21 -6.18
C PHE A 63 3.83 5.73 -6.70
N GLU A 64 3.96 7.01 -6.98
CA GLU A 64 5.26 7.65 -7.24
C GLU A 64 6.17 7.56 -6.01
N THR A 65 5.65 7.83 -4.83
CA THR A 65 6.37 7.67 -3.56
C THR A 65 6.74 6.21 -3.29
N VAL A 66 5.85 5.24 -3.56
CA VAL A 66 6.18 3.81 -3.48
C VAL A 66 7.41 3.49 -4.34
N ARG A 67 7.47 3.98 -5.58
CA ARG A 67 8.63 3.75 -6.47
C ARG A 67 9.91 4.39 -5.94
N THR A 68 9.82 5.61 -5.44
CA THR A 68 10.96 6.33 -4.85
C THR A 68 11.53 5.58 -3.65
N VAL A 69 10.67 5.14 -2.73
CA VAL A 69 11.09 4.44 -1.53
C VAL A 69 11.58 3.02 -1.84
N ALA A 70 10.96 2.33 -2.80
CA ALA A 70 11.45 1.01 -3.24
C ALA A 70 12.89 1.07 -3.75
N ALA A 71 13.25 2.09 -4.54
CA ALA A 71 14.63 2.27 -5.01
C ALA A 71 15.63 2.53 -3.86
N ALA A 72 15.20 3.27 -2.83
CA ALA A 72 16.01 3.50 -1.63
C ALA A 72 16.18 2.21 -0.81
N LEU A 73 15.10 1.43 -0.63
CA LEU A 73 15.15 0.12 0.03
C LEU A 73 16.03 -0.87 -0.73
N GLU A 74 15.99 -0.84 -2.07
CA GLU A 74 16.83 -1.69 -2.92
C GLU A 74 18.33 -1.42 -2.68
N THR A 75 18.70 -0.15 -2.58
CA THR A 75 20.08 0.27 -2.28
C THR A 75 20.49 -0.06 -0.84
N ALA A 76 19.56 0.05 0.11
CA ALA A 76 19.88 -0.09 1.53
C ALA A 76 19.89 -1.54 2.03
N LEU A 77 19.07 -2.41 1.43
CA LEU A 77 18.81 -3.76 1.92
C LEU A 77 19.12 -4.85 0.89
N GLU A 78 19.32 -4.50 -0.38
CA GLU A 78 19.56 -5.45 -1.48
C GLU A 78 18.56 -6.64 -1.47
N PRO A 79 17.23 -6.39 -1.42
CA PRO A 79 16.24 -7.44 -1.37
C PRO A 79 16.12 -8.17 -2.72
N ASP A 80 15.65 -9.42 -2.71
CA ASP A 80 15.38 -10.22 -3.91
C ASP A 80 14.12 -9.76 -4.67
N GLY A 81 13.30 -8.91 -4.06
CA GLY A 81 12.13 -8.32 -4.71
C GLY A 81 11.23 -7.54 -3.75
N PHE A 82 9.99 -7.30 -4.16
CA PHE A 82 9.00 -6.58 -3.35
C PHE A 82 7.62 -7.23 -3.45
N SER A 83 6.87 -7.16 -2.35
CA SER A 83 5.41 -7.28 -2.35
C SER A 83 4.82 -5.91 -2.10
N VAL A 84 3.95 -5.46 -3.00
CA VAL A 84 3.25 -4.18 -2.90
C VAL A 84 1.76 -4.47 -2.93
N PHE A 85 1.05 -4.05 -1.90
CA PHE A 85 -0.39 -4.31 -1.81
C PHE A 85 -1.10 -3.25 -1.00
N HIS A 86 -2.38 -3.14 -1.29
CA HIS A 86 -3.36 -2.40 -0.51
C HIS A 86 -4.53 -3.34 -0.26
N THR A 87 -5.19 -3.16 0.89
CA THR A 87 -6.36 -3.92 1.28
C THR A 87 -7.44 -2.98 1.78
N SER A 88 -8.66 -3.08 1.25
CA SER A 88 -9.80 -2.29 1.71
C SER A 88 -11.08 -3.08 1.97
N GLY A 89 -12.01 -2.40 2.65
CA GLY A 89 -13.31 -2.94 3.02
C GLY A 89 -13.31 -3.71 4.35
N PRO A 90 -14.45 -4.32 4.70
CA PRO A 90 -14.71 -4.85 6.06
C PRO A 90 -13.90 -6.10 6.44
N LEU A 91 -12.98 -6.55 5.59
CA LEU A 91 -12.27 -7.82 5.75
C LEU A 91 -10.80 -7.65 6.17
N VAL A 92 -10.30 -6.42 6.30
CA VAL A 92 -8.85 -6.18 6.18
C VAL A 92 -8.23 -5.19 7.17
N GLY A 93 -9.00 -4.60 8.08
CA GLY A 93 -8.48 -3.86 9.23
C GLY A 93 -9.33 -2.65 9.63
N ASP A 94 -8.97 -2.02 10.75
CA ASP A 94 -9.65 -0.86 11.34
C ASP A 94 -8.93 0.47 11.07
N ILE A 95 -7.93 0.48 10.16
CA ILE A 95 -7.22 1.71 9.81
C ILE A 95 -7.93 2.41 8.66
N ASP A 96 -8.74 3.40 9.02
CA ASP A 96 -9.43 4.29 8.10
C ASP A 96 -8.49 5.41 7.63
N HIS A 97 -7.39 5.05 6.96
CA HIS A 97 -6.52 5.98 6.24
C HIS A 97 -5.82 5.25 5.11
N ALA A 98 -5.94 5.76 3.89
CA ALA A 98 -5.42 5.16 2.67
C ALA A 98 -3.91 4.88 2.80
N HIS A 99 -3.51 3.62 2.62
CA HIS A 99 -2.10 3.25 2.71
C HIS A 99 -1.75 2.09 1.77
N VAL A 100 -0.52 2.12 1.28
CA VAL A 100 0.07 1.02 0.51
C VAL A 100 1.19 0.40 1.33
N HIS A 101 1.13 -0.93 1.47
CA HIS A 101 2.23 -1.71 2.01
C HIS A 101 3.30 -1.89 0.94
N LEU A 102 4.53 -1.53 1.28
CA LEU A 102 5.74 -1.79 0.51
C LEU A 102 6.64 -2.71 1.34
N VAL A 103 6.73 -3.97 0.92
CA VAL A 103 7.40 -5.04 1.66
C VAL A 103 8.59 -5.55 0.85
N PRO A 104 9.85 -5.23 1.20
CA PRO A 104 11.01 -5.85 0.58
C PRO A 104 11.04 -7.35 0.90
N ARG A 105 11.37 -8.18 -0.08
CA ARG A 105 11.32 -9.64 0.00
C ARG A 105 12.71 -10.21 -0.10
N THR A 106 12.97 -11.24 0.68
CA THR A 106 14.24 -11.99 0.64
C THR A 106 13.96 -13.47 0.60
N GLU A 107 14.85 -14.26 0.00
CA GLU A 107 14.71 -15.71 -0.05
C GLU A 107 14.53 -16.27 1.37
N GLY A 108 13.42 -16.99 1.57
CA GLY A 108 13.10 -17.64 2.84
C GLY A 108 12.43 -16.75 3.89
N ASP A 109 11.98 -15.54 3.54
CA ASP A 109 11.16 -14.75 4.47
C ASP A 109 9.79 -15.40 4.77
N ASP A 110 9.19 -15.03 5.90
CA ASP A 110 7.93 -15.60 6.40
C ASP A 110 6.67 -14.98 5.76
N VAL A 111 6.81 -14.12 4.74
CA VAL A 111 5.67 -13.42 4.13
C VAL A 111 4.99 -14.31 3.11
N ALA A 112 3.79 -14.80 3.44
CA ALA A 112 2.99 -15.64 2.56
C ALA A 112 1.79 -14.89 1.96
N LEU A 113 1.75 -14.76 0.62
CA LEU A 113 0.56 -14.35 -0.13
C LEU A 113 -0.18 -15.60 -0.63
N SER A 114 -1.14 -16.09 0.15
CA SER A 114 -1.88 -17.32 -0.18
C SER A 114 -2.93 -17.08 -1.27
N LEU A 115 -2.51 -17.18 -2.53
CA LEU A 115 -3.38 -17.04 -3.72
C LEU A 115 -3.70 -18.41 -4.32
N SER A 116 -4.68 -19.11 -3.76
CA SER A 116 -5.16 -20.38 -4.31
C SER A 116 -5.62 -20.20 -5.75
N ARG A 117 -5.01 -20.93 -6.68
CA ARG A 117 -5.27 -20.80 -8.12
C ARG A 117 -6.46 -21.69 -8.53
N GLY A 118 -7.45 -21.07 -9.17
CA GLY A 118 -8.56 -21.75 -9.84
C GLY A 118 -8.43 -21.72 -11.37
N GLN A 119 -9.43 -22.26 -12.06
CA GLN A 119 -9.56 -22.15 -13.53
C GLN A 119 -10.71 -21.21 -13.88
N LEU A 120 -10.49 -20.35 -14.89
CA LEU A 120 -11.51 -19.51 -15.51
C LEU A 120 -11.65 -19.95 -16.98
N THR A 121 -12.80 -20.50 -17.36
CA THR A 121 -13.01 -21.14 -18.68
C THR A 121 -13.41 -20.12 -19.77
N GLY A 122 -13.25 -20.46 -21.06
CA GLY A 122 -13.41 -19.51 -22.18
C GLY A 122 -14.74 -18.73 -22.21
N ASP A 123 -15.85 -19.44 -22.11
CA ASP A 123 -17.19 -18.83 -22.10
C ASP A 123 -17.43 -17.96 -20.86
N GLU A 124 -16.96 -18.41 -19.70
CA GLU A 124 -17.05 -17.70 -18.43
C GLU A 124 -16.19 -16.43 -18.43
N ALA A 125 -14.93 -16.56 -18.87
CA ALA A 125 -13.98 -15.46 -19.02
C ALA A 125 -14.53 -14.38 -19.98
N THR A 126 -15.12 -14.80 -21.11
CA THR A 126 -15.69 -13.88 -22.10
C THR A 126 -16.85 -13.09 -21.52
N ARG A 127 -17.78 -13.76 -20.82
CA ARG A 127 -18.92 -13.10 -20.17
C ARG A 127 -18.46 -12.14 -19.08
N LEU A 128 -17.54 -12.56 -18.22
CA LEU A 128 -17.02 -11.74 -17.14
C LEU A 128 -16.28 -10.50 -17.67
N ALA A 129 -15.39 -10.68 -18.64
CA ALA A 129 -14.63 -9.58 -19.24
C ALA A 129 -15.53 -8.57 -19.95
N LYS A 130 -16.64 -9.01 -20.56
CA LYS A 130 -17.65 -8.10 -21.13
C LYS A 130 -18.34 -7.30 -20.03
N ARG A 131 -18.79 -7.96 -18.95
CA ARG A 131 -19.47 -7.30 -17.84
C ARG A 131 -18.61 -6.23 -17.19
N ILE A 132 -17.33 -6.51 -16.94
CA ILE A 132 -16.39 -5.54 -16.34
C ILE A 132 -16.16 -4.35 -17.28
N ARG A 133 -15.86 -4.59 -18.56
CA ARG A 133 -15.61 -3.51 -19.53
C ARG A 133 -16.82 -2.61 -19.78
N SER A 134 -18.04 -3.10 -19.60
CA SER A 134 -19.25 -2.26 -19.70
C SER A 134 -19.48 -1.38 -18.47
N ALA A 135 -18.72 -1.58 -17.38
CA ALA A 135 -18.81 -0.80 -16.15
C ALA A 135 -17.61 0.15 -15.94
N LEU A 136 -16.61 0.11 -16.82
CA LEU A 136 -15.51 1.08 -16.92
C LEU A 136 -15.94 2.22 -17.86
#